data_AF-A0AAX3WDA5-F1
#
_entry.id   AF-A0AAX3WDA5-F1
#
_cell.length_a   1.000
_cell.length_b   1.000
_cell.length_c   1.000
_cell.angle_alpha   90.00
_cell.angle_beta   90.00
_cell.angle_gamma   90.00
#
_symmetry.space_group_name_H-M   'P 1'
#
loop_
_entity.id
_entity.type
_entity.pdbx_description
1 polymer ?
#
loop_
_entity_poly.entity_id
_entity_poly.type
_entity_poly.pdbx_seq_one_letter_code
_entity_poly.pdbx_strand_id
1 'polypeptide(L)'
;MEIFETLLGLLAACVVLSLVARRLDIPLAVVLVLGGMALALIPVLPTVTLDPQLALVLFLPPLLQASAYRTDWPAFRFSLRPILFLALGAVLFTAATVAVTAKLLVPELPWAAAIALGAIVPPPDAVGRRDVPTRHPGAYPVRQWS
;
A
#
# COMPACT_ATOMS: atom_id res chain seq x y z
N MET A 1 -16.19 -1.58 29.94
CA MET A 1 -14.85 -1.00 30.13
C MET A 1 -13.77 -1.73 29.32
N GLU A 2 -13.91 -3.05 29.06
CA GLU A 2 -12.88 -3.83 28.34
C GLU A 2 -12.58 -3.41 26.90
N ILE A 3 -13.58 -2.94 26.13
CA ILE A 3 -13.35 -2.47 24.75
C ILE A 3 -12.42 -1.25 24.74
N PHE A 4 -12.60 -0.32 25.69
CA PHE A 4 -11.76 0.87 25.78
C PHE A 4 -10.31 0.52 26.11
N GLU A 5 -10.12 -0.39 27.07
CA GLU A 5 -8.81 -0.91 27.43
C GLU A 5 -8.13 -1.66 26.26
N THR A 6 -8.90 -2.47 25.53
CA THR A 6 -8.41 -3.17 24.33
C THR A 6 -8.02 -2.17 23.23
N LEU A 7 -8.82 -1.14 22.99
CA LEU A 7 -8.51 -0.10 22.00
C LEU A 7 -7.27 0.70 22.42
N LEU A 8 -7.10 1.02 23.70
CA LEU A 8 -5.88 1.66 24.20
C LEU A 8 -4.67 0.76 24.05
N GLY A 9 -4.79 -0.53 24.38
CA GLY A 9 -3.74 -1.52 24.21
C GLY A 9 -3.31 -1.65 22.74
N LEU A 10 -4.28 -1.69 21.82
CA LEU A 10 -4.03 -1.74 20.39
C LEU A 10 -3.37 -0.45 19.88
N LEU A 11 -3.83 0.71 20.34
CA LEU A 11 -3.22 2.00 20.02
C LEU A 11 -1.77 2.07 20.51
N ALA A 12 -1.52 1.66 21.76
CA ALA A 12 -0.19 1.59 22.33
C ALA A 12 0.73 0.64 21.54
N ALA A 13 0.22 -0.53 21.16
CA ALA A 13 0.94 -1.48 20.31
C ALA A 13 1.30 -0.86 18.94
N CYS A 14 0.37 -0.16 18.30
CA CYS A 14 0.63 0.57 17.05
C CYS A 14 1.72 1.64 17.23
N VAL A 15 1.71 2.38 18.34
CA VAL A 15 2.76 3.37 18.64
C VAL A 15 4.11 2.69 18.83
N VAL A 16 4.18 1.59 19.58
CA VAL A 16 5.43 0.83 19.78
C VAL A 16 5.97 0.30 18.45
N LEU A 17 5.11 -0.34 17.64
CA LEU A 17 5.46 -0.82 16.29
C LEU A 17 5.93 0.33 15.39
N SER A 18 5.30 1.50 15.48
CA SER A 18 5.73 2.69 14.73
C SER A 18 7.11 3.19 15.14
N LEU A 19 7.43 3.13 16.44
CA LEU A 19 8.76 3.47 16.95
C LEU A 19 9.81 2.48 16.44
N VAL A 20 9.47 1.18 16.46
CA VAL A 20 10.34 0.11 15.95
C VAL A 20 10.60 0.29 14.45
N ALA A 21 9.57 0.59 13.66
CA ALA A 21 9.72 0.87 12.23
C ALA A 21 10.70 2.02 11.97
N ARG A 22 10.57 3.11 12.73
CA ARG A 22 11.47 4.26 12.64
C ARG A 22 12.89 3.96 13.11
N ARG A 23 13.07 3.05 14.07
CA ARG A 23 14.40 2.65 14.58
C ARG A 23 15.13 1.71 13.66
N LEU A 24 14.41 0.92 12.87
CA LEU A 24 14.98 -0.05 11.93
C LEU A 24 15.04 0.47 10.48
N ASP A 25 14.58 1.71 10.23
CA ASP A 25 14.44 2.30 8.87
C ASP A 25 13.61 1.42 7.91
N ILE A 26 12.65 0.66 8.44
CA ILE A 26 11.75 -0.22 7.67
C ILE A 26 10.44 0.54 7.37
N PRO A 27 9.83 0.38 6.18
CA PRO A 27 8.53 0.96 5.89
C PRO A 27 7.48 0.59 6.94
N LEU A 28 6.81 1.62 7.49
CA LEU A 28 5.81 1.47 8.55
C LEU A 28 4.74 0.42 8.23
N ALA A 29 4.29 0.37 6.98
CA ALA A 29 3.28 -0.59 6.53
C ALA A 29 3.70 -2.05 6.77
N VAL A 30 4.97 -2.39 6.52
CA VAL A 30 5.48 -3.76 6.70
C VAL A 30 5.48 -4.13 8.18
N VAL A 31 5.96 -3.22 9.04
CA VAL A 31 6.04 -3.45 10.49
C VAL A 31 4.64 -3.55 11.11
N LEU A 32 3.69 -2.73 10.66
CA LEU A 32 2.31 -2.79 11.14
C LEU A 32 1.60 -4.06 10.70
N VAL A 33 1.79 -4.52 9.46
CA VAL A 33 1.20 -5.78 8.98
C VAL A 33 1.75 -6.98 9.73
N LEU A 34 3.07 -7.07 9.88
CA LEU A 34 3.71 -8.17 10.63
C LEU A 34 3.36 -8.12 12.12
N GLY A 35 3.38 -6.93 12.71
CA GLY A 35 3.00 -6.72 14.11
C GLY A 35 1.53 -7.07 14.35
N GLY A 36 0.63 -6.60 13.50
CA GLY A 36 -0.80 -6.93 13.54
C GLY A 36 -1.05 -8.43 13.36
N MET A 37 -0.33 -9.09 12.45
CA MET A 37 -0.40 -10.54 12.27
C MET A 37 0.07 -11.30 13.52
N ALA A 38 1.17 -10.87 14.14
CA ALA A 38 1.65 -11.45 15.39
C ALA A 38 0.66 -11.23 16.54
N LEU A 39 0.04 -10.05 16.63
CA LEU A 39 -1.02 -9.73 17.60
C LEU A 39 -2.29 -10.57 17.37
N ALA A 40 -2.66 -10.82 16.12
CA ALA A 40 -3.83 -11.62 15.76
C ALA A 40 -3.71 -13.10 16.16
N LEU A 41 -2.48 -13.60 16.37
CA LEU A 41 -2.24 -14.95 16.89
C LEU A 41 -2.43 -15.06 18.41
N ILE A 42 -2.61 -13.94 19.11
CA ILE A 42 -2.80 -13.91 20.56
C ILE A 42 -4.30 -14.07 20.87
N PRO A 43 -4.75 -15.21 21.43
CA PRO A 43 -6.17 -15.50 21.65
C PRO A 43 -6.83 -14.68 22.77
N VAL A 44 -6.08 -13.77 23.40
CA VAL A 44 -6.54 -12.89 24.48
C VAL A 44 -7.42 -11.75 23.97
N LEU A 45 -7.38 -11.45 22.68
CA LEU A 45 -8.12 -10.32 22.09
C LEU A 45 -9.52 -10.76 21.63
N PRO A 46 -10.58 -9.98 21.91
CA PRO A 46 -11.89 -10.23 21.34
C PRO A 46 -11.82 -10.13 19.81
N THR A 47 -12.40 -11.11 19.12
CA THR A 47 -12.37 -11.19 17.65
C THR A 47 -13.21 -10.06 17.05
N VAL A 48 -12.57 -8.94 16.74
CA VAL A 48 -13.21 -7.83 16.03
C VAL A 48 -13.24 -8.16 14.54
N THR A 49 -14.36 -8.69 14.07
CA THR A 49 -14.58 -8.89 12.63
C THR A 49 -15.02 -7.58 12.01
N LEU A 50 -14.14 -6.94 11.24
CA LEU A 50 -14.48 -5.79 10.41
C LEU A 50 -15.14 -6.30 9.12
N ASP A 51 -16.35 -5.81 8.85
CA ASP A 51 -17.00 -6.05 7.56
C ASP A 51 -16.18 -5.36 6.44
N PRO A 52 -15.75 -6.10 5.40
CA PRO A 52 -14.95 -5.54 4.32
C PRO A 52 -15.63 -4.37 3.58
N GLN A 53 -16.96 -4.40 3.42
CA GLN A 53 -17.70 -3.33 2.75
C GLN A 53 -17.71 -2.07 3.61
N LEU A 54 -17.90 -2.19 4.93
CA LEU A 54 -17.80 -1.06 5.86
C LEU A 54 -16.38 -0.49 5.89
N ALA A 55 -15.35 -1.35 5.92
CA ALA A 55 -13.96 -0.91 5.88
C ALA A 55 -13.66 -0.13 4.58
N LEU A 56 -14.07 -0.65 3.43
CA LEU A 56 -13.92 0.05 2.15
C LEU A 56 -14.66 1.39 2.18
N VAL A 57 -15.93 1.44 2.56
CA VAL A 57 -16.71 2.69 2.58
C VAL A 57 -16.11 3.73 3.54
N LEU A 58 -15.55 3.30 4.66
CA LEU A 58 -14.99 4.21 5.66
C LEU A 58 -13.58 4.71 5.26
N PHE A 59 -12.72 3.84 4.76
CA PHE A 59 -11.31 4.17 4.48
C PHE A 59 -11.08 4.65 3.04
N LEU A 60 -11.86 4.19 2.06
CA LEU A 60 -11.64 4.51 0.65
C LEU A 60 -11.84 6.01 0.35
N PRO A 61 -12.91 6.69 0.81
CA PRO A 61 -13.07 8.14 0.57
C PRO A 61 -11.91 9.00 1.10
N PRO A 62 -11.48 8.89 2.38
CA PRO A 62 -10.36 9.70 2.87
C PRO A 62 -9.03 9.34 2.22
N LEU A 63 -8.79 8.06 1.90
CA LEU A 63 -7.57 7.64 1.20
C LEU A 63 -7.51 8.17 -0.24
N LEU A 64 -8.63 8.14 -0.96
CA LEU A 64 -8.74 8.73 -2.30
C LEU A 64 -8.55 10.25 -2.26
N GLN A 65 -9.21 10.93 -1.32
CA GLN A 65 -9.09 12.38 -1.16
C GLN A 65 -7.63 12.78 -0.87
N ALA A 66 -6.97 12.09 0.06
CA ALA A 66 -5.57 12.33 0.40
C ALA A 66 -4.60 12.04 -0.77
N SER A 67 -4.98 11.16 -1.69
CA SER A 67 -4.20 10.83 -2.88
C SER A 67 -4.43 11.86 -4.00
N ALA A 68 -5.68 12.29 -4.19
CA ALA A 68 -6.06 13.31 -5.15
C ALA A 68 -5.38 14.67 -4.85
N TYR A 69 -5.33 15.09 -3.58
CA TYR A 69 -4.69 16.34 -3.19
C TYR A 69 -3.18 16.40 -3.45
N ARG A 70 -2.50 15.25 -3.51
CA ARG A 70 -1.05 15.18 -3.76
C ARG A 70 -0.70 15.03 -5.24
N THR A 71 -1.69 14.94 -6.12
CA THR A 71 -1.46 14.69 -7.54
C THR A 71 -1.50 16.00 -8.32
N ASP A 72 -0.38 16.33 -8.97
CA ASP A 72 -0.29 17.49 -9.86
C ASP A 72 -1.00 17.22 -11.19
N TRP A 73 -2.28 17.62 -11.27
CA TRP A 73 -3.15 17.40 -12.43
C TRP A 73 -2.53 17.81 -13.79
N PRO A 74 -1.83 18.95 -13.92
CA PRO A 74 -1.28 19.37 -15.22
C PRO A 74 -0.05 18.58 -15.67
N ALA A 75 0.77 18.07 -14.73
CA ALA A 75 1.94 17.25 -15.03
C ALA A 75 1.53 15.80 -15.35
N PHE A 76 0.51 15.31 -14.66
CA PHE A 76 -0.08 13.99 -14.89
C PHE A 76 -0.61 13.83 -16.32
N ARG A 77 -1.42 14.80 -16.81
CA ARG A 77 -2.00 14.75 -18.17
C ARG A 77 -0.96 14.67 -19.29
N PHE A 78 0.21 15.28 -19.12
CA PHE A 78 1.27 15.26 -20.14
C PHE A 78 1.98 13.90 -20.21
N SER A 79 2.01 13.17 -19.08
CA SER A 79 2.70 11.89 -18.94
C SER A 79 1.76 10.68 -18.97
N LEU A 80 0.47 10.87 -19.27
CA LEU A 80 -0.54 9.81 -19.28
C LEU A 80 -0.16 8.63 -20.17
N ARG A 81 0.34 8.88 -21.37
CA ARG A 81 0.73 7.83 -22.32
C ARG A 81 1.83 6.92 -21.76
N PRO A 82 3.01 7.43 -21.36
CA PRO A 82 4.03 6.62 -20.70
C PRO A 82 3.54 5.91 -19.44
N ILE A 83 2.79 6.59 -18.58
CA ILE A 83 2.25 6.02 -17.33
C ILE A 83 1.33 4.84 -17.64
N LEU A 84 0.44 4.97 -18.63
CA LEU A 84 -0.50 3.92 -19.00
C LEU A 84 0.22 2.70 -19.58
N PHE A 85 1.24 2.90 -20.43
CA PHE A 85 2.04 1.81 -20.97
C PHE A 85 2.82 1.08 -19.88
N LEU A 86 3.44 1.81 -18.95
CA LEU A 86 4.14 1.23 -17.80
C LEU A 86 3.18 0.50 -16.87
N ALA A 87 2.06 1.13 -16.50
CA ALA A 87 1.08 0.55 -15.61
C ALA A 87 0.43 -0.69 -16.23
N LEU A 88 -0.19 -0.58 -17.41
CA LEU A 88 -0.84 -1.71 -18.06
C LEU A 88 0.15 -2.78 -18.50
N GLY A 89 1.28 -2.39 -19.10
CA GLY A 89 2.28 -3.32 -19.58
C GLY A 89 2.93 -4.11 -18.43
N ALA A 90 3.36 -3.42 -17.37
CA ALA A 90 3.95 -4.09 -16.22
C ALA A 90 2.93 -4.94 -15.45
N VAL A 91 1.69 -4.45 -15.26
CA VAL A 91 0.63 -5.20 -14.56
C VAL A 91 0.22 -6.45 -15.34
N LEU A 92 0.00 -6.35 -16.65
CA LEU A 92 -0.33 -7.53 -17.46
C LEU A 92 0.83 -8.53 -17.48
N PHE A 93 2.07 -8.04 -17.54
CA PHE A 93 3.25 -8.88 -17.50
C PHE A 93 3.39 -9.62 -16.16
N THR A 94 3.24 -8.93 -15.02
CA THR A 94 3.31 -9.57 -13.70
C THR A 94 2.13 -10.52 -13.47
N ALA A 95 0.92 -10.13 -13.85
CA ALA A 95 -0.27 -10.97 -13.74
C ALA A 95 -0.15 -12.25 -14.58
N ALA A 96 0.32 -12.15 -15.82
CA ALA A 96 0.57 -13.30 -16.67
C ALA A 96 1.67 -14.21 -16.08
N THR A 97 2.76 -13.62 -15.58
CA THR A 97 3.85 -14.36 -14.93
C THR A 97 3.36 -15.13 -13.71
N VAL A 98 2.56 -14.50 -12.85
CA VAL A 98 1.96 -15.15 -11.66
C VAL A 98 0.95 -16.22 -12.06
N ALA A 99 0.08 -15.96 -13.04
CA ALA A 99 -0.90 -16.93 -13.50
C ALA A 99 -0.24 -18.19 -14.10
N VAL A 100 0.81 -18.01 -14.91
CA VAL A 100 1.56 -19.11 -15.51
C VAL A 100 2.32 -19.89 -14.43
N THR A 101 3.00 -19.21 -13.51
CA THR A 101 3.70 -19.88 -12.40
C THR A 101 2.74 -20.64 -11.49
N ALA A 102 1.58 -20.07 -11.15
CA ALA A 102 0.55 -20.77 -10.37
C ALA A 102 0.04 -22.03 -11.08
N LYS A 103 -0.18 -21.96 -12.40
CA LYS A 103 -0.62 -23.10 -13.21
C LYS A 103 0.46 -24.19 -13.33
N LEU A 104 1.74 -23.79 -13.36
CA LEU A 104 2.87 -24.73 -13.38
C LEU A 104 3.07 -25.43 -12.02
N LEU A 105 2.89 -24.72 -10.91
CA LEU A 105 2.99 -25.30 -9.56
C LEU A 105 1.79 -26.19 -9.23
N VAL A 106 0.60 -25.83 -9.69
CA VAL A 106 -0.64 -26.57 -9.44
C VAL A 106 -1.39 -26.76 -10.76
N PRO A 107 -1.14 -27.86 -11.50
CA PRO A 107 -1.74 -28.10 -12.80
C PRO A 107 -3.27 -28.22 -12.75
N GLU A 108 -3.82 -28.66 -11.62
CA GLU A 108 -5.26 -28.86 -11.42
C GLU A 108 -6.07 -27.55 -11.24
N LEU A 109 -5.39 -26.42 -11.06
CA LEU A 109 -6.05 -25.12 -10.89
C LEU A 109 -6.70 -24.65 -12.21
N PRO A 110 -8.01 -24.34 -12.25
CA PRO A 110 -8.63 -23.77 -13.44
C PRO A 110 -7.99 -22.44 -13.82
N TRP A 111 -7.87 -22.16 -15.12
CA TRP A 111 -7.26 -20.93 -15.64
C TRP A 111 -7.89 -19.66 -15.06
N ALA A 112 -9.20 -19.67 -14.79
CA ALA A 112 -9.89 -18.56 -14.15
C ALA A 112 -9.31 -18.20 -12.77
N ALA A 113 -8.98 -19.21 -11.95
CA ALA A 113 -8.42 -19.00 -10.63
C ALA A 113 -6.95 -18.56 -10.70
N ALA A 114 -6.16 -19.12 -11.62
CA ALA A 114 -4.78 -18.70 -11.84
C ALA A 114 -4.69 -17.24 -12.33
N ILE A 115 -5.59 -16.83 -13.24
CA ILE A 115 -5.68 -15.44 -13.71
C ILE A 115 -6.18 -14.52 -12.59
N ALA A 116 -7.15 -14.94 -11.78
CA ALA A 116 -7.62 -14.16 -10.63
C ALA A 116 -6.50 -13.93 -9.60
N LEU A 117 -5.68 -14.95 -9.33
CA LEU A 117 -4.48 -14.81 -8.50
C LEU A 117 -3.45 -13.88 -9.15
N GLY A 118 -3.24 -13.98 -10.46
CA GLY A 118 -2.39 -13.04 -11.18
C GLY A 118 -2.89 -11.59 -11.10
N ALA A 119 -4.21 -11.39 -11.08
CA ALA A 119 -4.83 -10.07 -11.06
C ALA A 119 -4.87 -9.40 -9.68
N ILE A 120 -4.78 -10.16 -8.57
CA ILE A 120 -4.78 -9.59 -7.20
C ILE A 120 -3.38 -9.19 -6.70
N VAL A 121 -2.34 -9.83 -7.24
CA VAL A 121 -0.92 -9.57 -6.90
C VAL A 121 -0.32 -8.26 -7.43
N PRO A 122 -0.74 -7.65 -8.57
CA PRO A 122 -0.05 -6.49 -9.11
C PRO A 122 -0.12 -5.36 -8.09
N PRO A 123 1.01 -4.69 -7.78
CA PRO A 123 1.00 -3.59 -6.84
C PRO A 123 0.30 -2.39 -7.50
N PRO A 124 -0.90 -1.98 -7.06
CA PRO A 124 -1.51 -0.75 -7.52
C PRO A 124 -1.11 0.39 -6.55
N ASP A 125 0.11 0.35 -6.01
CA ASP A 125 0.57 1.32 -5.01
C ASP A 125 1.82 2.05 -5.50
N ALA A 126 1.68 2.78 -6.62
CA ALA A 126 2.62 3.83 -7.01
C ALA A 126 2.75 4.94 -5.93
N VAL A 127 1.88 4.94 -4.92
CA VAL A 127 1.83 5.90 -3.80
C VAL A 127 3.01 5.75 -2.83
N GLY A 128 3.79 4.67 -2.92
CA GLY A 128 4.95 4.41 -2.06
C GLY A 128 6.24 5.11 -2.46
N ARG A 129 6.38 5.58 -3.70
CA ARG A 129 7.61 6.27 -4.14
C ARG A 129 7.52 7.78 -3.88
N ARG A 130 7.41 8.15 -2.60
CA ARG A 130 7.71 9.52 -2.19
C ARG A 130 9.22 9.67 -2.17
N ASP A 131 9.68 10.58 -3.03
CA ASP A 131 10.90 11.38 -2.87
C ASP A 131 12.03 10.65 -2.16
N VAL A 132 12.84 9.92 -2.93
CA VAL A 132 14.27 9.93 -2.62
C VAL A 132 14.67 11.39 -2.79
N PRO A 133 15.09 12.11 -1.73
CA PRO A 133 15.68 13.41 -1.92
C PRO A 133 16.96 13.15 -2.70
N THR A 134 16.97 13.47 -3.99
CA THR A 134 18.23 13.74 -4.68
C THR A 134 18.83 14.91 -3.94
N ARG A 135 19.71 14.62 -2.99
CA ARG A 135 20.64 15.59 -2.41
C ARG A 135 21.58 16.00 -3.53
N HIS A 136 21.11 16.89 -4.40
CA HIS A 136 21.98 17.72 -5.19
C HIS A 136 21.96 19.11 -4.54
N PRO A 137 22.97 19.46 -3.73
CA PRO A 137 23.15 20.84 -3.31
C PRO A 137 23.65 21.60 -4.55
N GLY A 138 22.84 22.48 -5.12
CA GLY A 138 23.30 23.26 -6.27
C GLY A 138 22.22 24.04 -7.01
N ALA A 139 22.10 25.32 -6.63
CA ALA A 139 21.70 26.45 -7.46
C ALA A 139 20.28 26.50 -8.05
N TYR A 140 19.42 27.27 -7.37
CA TYR A 140 18.47 28.14 -8.06
C TYR A 140 18.70 29.59 -7.62
N PRO A 141 19.17 30.50 -8.50
CA PRO A 141 19.21 31.92 -8.19
C PRO A 141 17.78 32.45 -8.26
N VAL A 142 17.29 32.92 -7.11
CA VAL A 142 16.01 33.59 -6.98
C VAL A 142 16.11 34.91 -7.75
N ARG A 143 15.52 34.96 -8.96
CA ARG A 143 15.38 36.18 -9.74
C ARG A 143 14.28 37.03 -9.11
N GLN A 144 14.71 38.03 -8.38
CA GLN A 144 13.89 39.05 -7.72
C GLN A 144 13.43 40.02 -8.81
N TRP A 145 12.11 40.14 -9.02
CA TRP A 145 11.54 41.11 -9.95
C TRP A 145 11.32 42.43 -9.23
N SER A 146 11.93 43.48 -9.77
CA SER A 146 11.59 44.89 -9.58
C SER A 146 10.28 45.24 -10.28
#